data_AF-A0A2U2ASF8-F1
#
_entry.id   AF-A0A2U2ASF8-F1
#
_cell.length_a   1.000
_cell.length_b   1.000
_cell.length_c   1.000
_cell.angle_alpha   90.00
_cell.angle_beta   90.00
_cell.angle_gamma   90.00
#
_symmetry.space_group_name_H-M   'P 1'
#
loop_
_entity.id
_entity.type
_entity.pdbx_description
1 polymer ?
#
loop_
_entity_poly.entity_id
_entity_poly.type
_entity_poly.pdbx_seq_one_letter_code
_entity_poly.pdbx_strand_id
1 'polypeptide(L)'
;MKLSMTQAELAKGLNMSQMSISLYESNKSVPNLKFLYSLYHLGFNIEYLIFGENGLDQDRNFNLRSYYKKIATSLDFLERKLDINISTETKIELIDFLLN
;
A
#
# COMPACT_ATOMS: atom_id res chain seq x y z
N MET A 1 15.44 12.51 0.54
CA MET A 1 16.57 11.58 0.33
C MET A 1 16.60 11.22 -1.15
N LYS A 2 17.60 11.66 -1.91
CA LYS A 2 17.76 11.23 -3.31
C LYS A 2 18.62 9.96 -3.24
N LEU A 3 18.02 8.80 -3.44
CA LEU A 3 18.79 7.57 -3.48
C LEU A 3 19.72 7.65 -4.69
N SER A 4 21.02 7.48 -4.47
CA SER A 4 22.03 7.42 -5.53
C SER A 4 21.99 6.06 -6.23
N MET A 5 20.79 5.64 -6.64
CA MET A 5 20.54 4.39 -7.34
C MET A 5 20.03 4.70 -8.74
N THR A 6 20.59 4.01 -9.72
CA THR A 6 20.05 3.97 -11.07
C THR A 6 18.75 3.16 -11.11
N GLN A 7 17.91 3.39 -12.12
CA GLN A 7 16.72 2.55 -12.35
C GLN A 7 17.07 1.06 -12.47
N ALA A 8 18.24 0.73 -13.03
CA ALA A 8 18.71 -0.64 -13.18
C ALA A 8 19.04 -1.29 -11.83
N GLU A 9 19.67 -0.53 -10.91
CA GLU A 9 19.97 -1.01 -9.56
C GLU A 9 18.70 -1.19 -8.73
N LEU A 10 17.75 -0.26 -8.84
CA LEU A 10 16.44 -0.40 -8.20
C LEU A 10 15.68 -1.61 -8.75
N ALA A 11 15.68 -1.80 -10.07
CA ALA A 11 15.06 -2.96 -10.72
C ALA A 11 15.65 -4.28 -10.24
N LYS A 12 16.97 -4.34 -10.10
CA LYS A 12 17.68 -5.51 -9.54
C LYS A 12 17.27 -5.78 -8.10
N GLY A 13 17.20 -4.75 -7.26
CA GLY A 13 16.76 -4.88 -5.86
C GLY A 13 15.30 -5.33 -5.73
N LEU A 14 14.45 -4.95 -6.68
CA LEU A 14 13.02 -5.29 -6.69
C LEU A 14 12.70 -6.60 -7.44
N ASN A 15 13.70 -7.25 -8.04
CA ASN A 15 13.53 -8.39 -8.97
C ASN A 15 12.50 -8.09 -10.07
N MET A 16 12.67 -6.96 -10.74
CA MET A 16 11.79 -6.48 -11.81
C MET A 16 12.60 -6.00 -13.02
N SER A 17 11.93 -5.78 -14.16
CA SER A 17 12.59 -5.17 -15.31
C SER A 17 12.78 -3.67 -15.09
N GLN A 18 13.92 -3.12 -15.53
CA GLN A 18 14.15 -1.67 -15.56
C GLN A 18 13.05 -0.95 -16.36
N MET A 19 12.58 -1.58 -17.44
CA MET A 19 11.50 -1.04 -18.27
C MET A 19 10.21 -0.82 -17.47
N SER A 20 9.86 -1.73 -16.56
CA SER A 20 8.69 -1.56 -15.68
C SER A 20 8.82 -0.32 -14.80
N ILE A 21 10.01 -0.07 -14.24
CA ILE A 21 10.28 1.13 -13.44
C ILE A 21 10.16 2.39 -14.30
N SER A 22 10.76 2.39 -15.49
CA SER A 22 10.65 3.52 -16.42
C SER A 22 9.21 3.84 -16.80
N LEU A 23 8.37 2.82 -17.02
CA LEU A 23 6.95 3.01 -17.32
C LEU A 23 6.18 3.62 -16.14
N TYR A 24 6.53 3.25 -14.90
CA TYR A 24 5.95 3.83 -13.70
C TYR A 24 6.36 5.29 -13.52
N GLU A 25 7.65 5.60 -13.63
CA GLU A 25 8.16 6.97 -13.47
C GLU A 25 7.69 7.93 -14.57
N SER A 26 7.38 7.41 -15.76
CA SER A 26 6.85 8.20 -16.88
C SER A 26 5.32 8.27 -16.93
N ASN A 27 4.63 7.78 -15.90
CA ASN A 27 3.15 7.70 -15.85
C ASN A 27 2.51 6.91 -17.02
N LYS A 28 3.28 6.02 -17.66
CA LYS A 28 2.81 5.15 -18.75
C LYS A 28 2.19 3.85 -18.23
N SER A 29 2.39 3.52 -16.96
CA SER A 29 1.77 2.39 -16.29
C SER A 29 1.54 2.72 -14.82
N VAL A 30 0.55 2.07 -14.22
CA VAL A 30 0.24 2.21 -12.79
C VAL A 30 0.99 1.12 -12.00
N PRO A 31 1.78 1.48 -10.97
CA PRO A 31 2.43 0.48 -10.13
C PRO A 31 1.43 -0.41 -9.40
N ASN A 32 1.72 -1.71 -9.31
CA ASN A 32 0.87 -2.67 -8.62
C ASN A 32 1.28 -2.85 -7.14
N LEU A 33 0.43 -3.54 -6.37
CA LEU A 33 0.69 -3.79 -4.94
C LEU A 33 2.00 -4.55 -4.69
N LYS A 34 2.41 -5.45 -5.59
CA LYS A 34 3.68 -6.18 -5.46
C LYS A 34 4.87 -5.21 -5.54
N PHE A 35 4.84 -4.25 -6.45
CA PHE A 35 5.88 -3.22 -6.56
C PHE A 35 5.93 -2.33 -5.32
N LEU A 36 4.77 -1.86 -4.83
CA LEU A 36 4.69 -1.06 -3.61
C LEU A 36 5.22 -1.84 -2.39
N TYR A 37 4.86 -3.11 -2.26
CA TYR A 37 5.36 -3.97 -1.18
C TYR A 37 6.88 -4.17 -1.24
N SER A 38 7.44 -4.35 -2.43
CA SER A 38 8.90 -4.45 -2.59
C SER A 38 9.63 -3.15 -2.24
N LEU A 39 9.04 -1.98 -2.51
CA LEU A 39 9.58 -0.69 -2.08
C LEU A 39 9.51 -0.52 -0.55
N TYR A 40 8.45 -0.99 0.10
CA TYR A 40 8.36 -0.99 1.56
C TYR A 40 9.52 -1.75 2.20
N HIS A 41 9.84 -2.94 1.67
CA HIS A 41 10.98 -3.75 2.15
C HIS A 41 12.35 -3.12 1.90
N LEU A 42 12.46 -2.23 0.92
CA LEU A 42 13.65 -1.40 0.69
C LEU A 42 13.71 -0.17 1.61
N GLY A 43 12.74 0.00 2.52
CA GLY A 43 12.69 1.09 3.49
C GLY A 43 11.99 2.36 2.99
N PHE A 44 11.28 2.29 1.86
CA PHE A 44 10.50 3.44 1.39
C PHE A 44 9.20 3.61 2.19
N ASN A 45 8.84 4.85 2.49
CA ASN A 45 7.57 5.19 3.10
C ASN A 45 6.44 5.06 2.06
N ILE A 46 5.55 4.09 2.27
CA ILE A 46 4.43 3.82 1.34
C ILE A 46 3.37 4.93 1.34
N GLU A 47 3.15 5.58 2.47
CA GLU A 47 2.20 6.70 2.56
C GLU A 47 2.66 7.86 1.66
N TYR A 48 3.95 8.19 1.69
CA TYR A 48 4.54 9.16 0.78
C TYR A 48 4.40 8.75 -0.70
N LEU A 49 4.61 7.48 -1.02
CA LEU A 49 4.49 6.99 -2.41
C LEU A 49 3.05 7.05 -2.95
N ILE A 50 2.05 6.90 -2.08
CA ILE A 50 0.63 6.88 -2.48
C ILE A 50 0.04 8.30 -2.46
N PHE A 51 0.40 9.12 -1.47
CA PHE A 51 -0.25 10.39 -1.18
C PHE A 51 0.64 11.62 -1.46
N GLY A 52 1.91 11.43 -1.80
CA GLY A 52 2.88 12.51 -2.01
C GLY A 52 3.16 13.30 -0.74
N GLU A 53 3.64 14.54 -0.89
CA GLU A 53 3.94 15.45 0.24
C GLU A 53 2.69 15.76 1.08
N ASN A 54 1.50 15.71 0.48
CA ASN A 54 0.22 15.92 1.16
C ASN A 54 -0.13 14.82 2.19
N GLY A 55 0.51 13.66 2.11
CA GLY A 55 0.33 12.56 3.06
C GLY A 55 1.20 12.67 4.31
N LEU A 56 2.21 13.53 4.31
CA LEU A 56 3.17 13.66 5.42
C LEU A 56 2.71 14.68 6.49
N ASP A 57 1.80 15.59 6.14
CA ASP A 57 1.44 16.75 6.96
C ASP A 57 -0.03 16.78 7.44
N GLN A 58 -0.71 15.63 7.45
CA GLN A 58 -2.01 15.53 8.10
C GLN A 58 -1.99 14.46 9.17
N ASP A 59 -2.00 14.94 10.42
CA ASP A 59 -2.52 14.31 11.63
C ASP A 59 -2.73 12.80 11.53
N ARG A 60 -2.06 12.05 12.42
CA ARG A 60 -2.20 10.60 12.64
C ARG A 60 -3.64 10.06 12.58
N ASN A 61 -4.65 10.89 12.77
CA ASN A 61 -6.08 10.58 12.62
C ASN A 61 -6.60 10.36 11.17
N PHE A 62 -6.00 10.95 10.13
CA PHE A 62 -6.54 10.80 8.76
C PHE A 62 -6.22 9.41 8.17
N ASN A 63 -5.07 8.84 8.53
CA ASN A 63 -4.65 7.53 8.02
C ASN A 63 -5.43 6.38 8.65
N LEU A 64 -5.63 6.39 9.97
CA LEU A 64 -6.45 5.37 10.65
C LEU A 64 -7.83 5.27 9.99
N ARG A 65 -8.54 6.40 9.79
CA ARG A 65 -9.87 6.39 9.18
C ARG A 65 -9.89 5.81 7.75
N SER A 66 -8.82 6.02 6.98
CA SER A 66 -8.66 5.46 5.64
C SER A 66 -8.39 3.95 5.68
N TYR A 67 -7.53 3.49 6.60
CA TYR A 67 -7.27 2.06 6.81
C TYR A 67 -8.51 1.32 7.34
N TYR A 68 -9.21 1.87 8.34
CA TYR A 68 -10.51 1.36 8.80
C TYR A 68 -11.48 1.19 7.63
N LYS A 69 -11.61 2.22 6.79
CA LYS A 69 -12.53 2.18 5.64
C LYS A 69 -12.14 1.13 4.60
N LYS A 70 -10.85 0.96 4.30
CA LYS A 70 -10.35 -0.05 3.36
C LYS A 70 -10.54 -1.47 3.89
N ILE A 71 -10.23 -1.70 5.17
CA ILE A 71 -10.37 -3.01 5.80
C ILE A 71 -11.86 -3.38 5.87
N ALA A 72 -12.72 -2.47 6.35
CA ALA A 72 -14.17 -2.70 6.41
C ALA A 72 -14.76 -3.02 5.02
N THR A 73 -14.41 -2.24 3.99
CA THR A 73 -14.88 -2.50 2.61
C THR A 73 -14.41 -3.85 2.08
N SER A 74 -13.19 -4.28 2.45
CA SER A 74 -12.63 -5.57 2.02
C SER A 74 -13.30 -6.74 2.75
N LEU A 75 -13.61 -6.57 4.04
CA LEU A 75 -14.36 -7.56 4.82
C LEU A 75 -15.77 -7.73 4.25
N ASP A 76 -16.48 -6.63 3.98
CA ASP A 76 -17.82 -6.67 3.38
C ASP A 76 -17.81 -7.33 1.98
N PHE A 77 -16.74 -7.12 1.22
CA PHE A 77 -16.56 -7.82 -0.07
C PHE A 77 -16.36 -9.32 0.10
N LEU A 78 -15.55 -9.74 1.07
CA LEU A 78 -15.27 -11.16 1.35
C LEU A 78 -16.52 -11.89 1.85
N GLU A 79 -17.30 -11.28 2.74
CA GLU A 79 -18.57 -11.82 3.22
C GLU A 79 -19.50 -12.15 2.05
N ARG A 80 -19.68 -11.20 1.13
CA ARG A 80 -20.55 -11.36 -0.04
C ARG A 80 -20.03 -12.41 -1.01
N LYS A 81 -18.71 -12.56 -1.14
CA LYS A 81 -18.10 -13.49 -2.10
C LYS A 81 -18.06 -14.92 -1.58
N LEU A 82 -17.92 -15.09 -0.27
CA LEU A 82 -17.80 -16.39 0.39
C LEU A 82 -19.13 -16.87 1.00
N ASP A 83 -20.18 -16.04 0.95
CA ASP A 83 -21.49 -16.30 1.57
C ASP A 83 -21.36 -16.61 3.08
N ILE A 84 -20.48 -15.86 3.74
CA ILE A 84 -20.22 -15.96 5.18
C ILE A 84 -20.67 -14.68 5.87
N ASN A 85 -21.13 -14.80 7.10
CA ASN A 85 -21.43 -13.67 7.97
C ASN A 85 -20.36 -13.58 9.06
N ILE A 86 -19.58 -12.50 9.07
CA ILE A 86 -18.58 -12.25 10.11
C ILE A 86 -19.23 -11.34 11.14
N SER A 87 -19.25 -11.77 12.40
CA SER A 87 -19.84 -10.97 13.47
C SER A 87 -19.13 -9.61 13.58
N THR A 88 -19.88 -8.58 14.00
CA THR A 88 -19.34 -7.24 14.20
C THR A 88 -18.18 -7.25 15.21
N GLU A 89 -18.28 -8.02 16.29
CA GLU A 89 -17.16 -8.20 17.24
C GLU A 89 -15.90 -8.74 16.54
N THR A 90 -16.01 -9.79 15.73
CA THR A 90 -14.86 -10.38 15.02
C THR A 90 -14.27 -9.40 14.00
N LYS A 91 -15.09 -8.59 13.34
CA LYS A 91 -14.60 -7.53 12.43
C LYS A 91 -13.77 -6.49 13.18
N ILE A 92 -14.23 -6.08 14.37
CA ILE A 92 -13.51 -5.11 15.21
C ILE A 92 -12.18 -5.72 15.68
N GLU A 93 -12.17 -6.95 16.18
CA GLU A 93 -10.95 -7.65 16.61
C GLU A 93 -9.91 -7.80 15.48
N LEU A 94 -10.36 -8.14 14.27
CA LEU A 94 -9.47 -8.25 13.11
C LEU A 94 -8.89 -6.91 12.70
N ILE A 95 -9.67 -5.84 12.78
CA ILE A 95 -9.19 -4.51 12.47
C ILE A 95 -8.17 -4.06 13.52
N ASP A 96 -8.45 -4.27 14.80
CA ASP A 96 -7.53 -3.92 15.89
C ASP A 96 -6.23 -4.74 15.84
N PHE A 97 -6.29 -6.01 15.44
CA PHE A 97 -5.10 -6.85 15.21
C PHE A 97 -4.24 -6.34 14.05
N LEU A 98 -4.86 -5.86 12.96
CA LEU A 98 -4.15 -5.38 11.77
C LEU A 98 -3.56 -3.97 11.91
N LEU A 99 -3.99 -3.21 12.93
CA LEU A 99 -3.58 -1.82 13.16
C LEU A 99 -2.64 -1.63 14.35
N ASN A 100 -2.35 -2.69 15.11
CA ASN A 100 -1.29 -2.74 16.13
C ASN A 100 0.02 -3.29 15.54
#